data_AF-S6GNC4-F1
#
_entry.id   AF-S6GNC4-F1
#
_cell.length_a   1.000
_cell.length_b   1.000
_cell.length_c   1.000
_cell.angle_alpha   90.00
_cell.angle_beta   90.00
_cell.angle_gamma   90.00
#
_symmetry.space_group_name_H-M   'P 1'
#
loop_
_entity.id
_entity.type
_entity.pdbx_description
1 polymer ?
#
loop_
_entity_poly.entity_id
_entity_poly.type
_entity_poly.pdbx_seq_one_letter_code
_entity_poly.pdbx_strand_id
1 'polypeptide(L)'
;MSKFCQDSGLSLNRAETLLQRYGTKALLLKDYCDHTDTPMQHHSLYSLGEIRFLICAERVEKLLDILLRRTSLAISGELNLAMIEEINQIMGDIKDWDQQQSDVELDNTLNFLETNHGLDRMTLTNRTSYGAIEYV
;
A
#
# COMPACT_ATOMS: atom_id res chain seq x y z
N MET A 1 0.29 -19.47 -18.86
CA MET A 1 0.60 -19.18 -17.44
C MET A 1 2.06 -18.78 -17.32
N SER A 2 2.37 -17.61 -16.78
CA SER A 2 3.75 -17.25 -16.46
C SER A 2 4.26 -18.15 -15.31
N LYS A 3 5.56 -18.49 -15.32
CA LYS A 3 6.22 -19.26 -14.25
C LYS A 3 5.95 -18.68 -12.84
N PHE A 4 5.83 -17.35 -12.76
CA PHE A 4 5.50 -16.63 -11.53
C PHE A 4 4.15 -17.03 -10.91
N CYS A 5 3.11 -17.22 -11.73
CA CYS A 5 1.78 -17.62 -11.23
C CYS A 5 1.82 -19.03 -10.63
N GLN A 6 2.58 -19.96 -11.24
CA GLN A 6 2.77 -21.31 -10.69
C GLN A 6 3.56 -21.29 -9.38
N ASP A 7 4.62 -20.48 -9.31
CA ASP A 7 5.54 -20.45 -8.17
C ASP A 7 4.97 -19.68 -6.95
N SER A 8 4.02 -18.75 -7.16
CA SER A 8 3.43 -17.92 -6.09
C SER A 8 2.08 -18.41 -5.56
N GLY A 9 1.38 -19.26 -6.32
CA GLY A 9 0.00 -19.65 -5.98
C GLY A 9 -1.04 -18.53 -6.12
N LEU A 10 -0.65 -17.37 -6.66
CA LEU A 10 -1.54 -16.24 -6.91
C LEU A 10 -2.47 -16.51 -8.11
N SER A 11 -3.65 -15.88 -8.09
CA SER A 11 -4.51 -15.84 -9.29
C SER A 11 -3.77 -15.21 -10.47
N LEU A 12 -4.13 -15.60 -11.70
CA LEU A 12 -3.49 -15.10 -12.91
C LEU A 12 -3.55 -13.55 -12.97
N ASN A 13 -4.73 -12.98 -12.67
CA ASN A 13 -4.95 -11.53 -12.69
C ASN A 13 -4.07 -10.80 -11.66
N ARG A 14 -3.93 -11.35 -10.44
CA ARG A 14 -3.05 -10.76 -9.42
C ARG A 14 -1.59 -10.85 -9.82
N ALA A 15 -1.17 -12.00 -10.36
CA ALA A 15 0.18 -12.20 -10.85
C ALA A 15 0.54 -11.23 -12.00
N GLU A 16 -0.40 -10.98 -12.91
CA GLU A 16 -0.25 -9.98 -13.99
C GLU A 16 -0.14 -8.55 -13.45
N THR A 17 -1.00 -8.19 -12.47
CA THR A 17 -0.95 -6.87 -11.81
C THR A 17 0.41 -6.60 -11.17
N LEU A 18 0.94 -7.57 -10.41
CA LEU A 18 2.24 -7.44 -9.76
C LEU A 18 3.39 -7.40 -10.78
N LEU A 19 3.30 -8.18 -11.86
CA LEU A 19 4.28 -8.15 -12.94
C LEU A 19 4.29 -6.82 -13.69
N GLN A 20 3.12 -6.23 -13.93
CA GLN A 20 2.99 -4.91 -14.56
C GLN A 20 3.56 -3.81 -13.67
N ARG A 21 3.34 -3.90 -12.35
CA ARG A 21 3.78 -2.90 -11.37
C ARG A 21 5.27 -2.99 -11.04
N TYR A 22 5.79 -4.20 -10.85
CA TYR A 22 7.17 -4.43 -10.36
C TYR A 22 8.12 -5.01 -11.40
N GLY A 23 7.64 -5.35 -12.59
CA GLY A 23 8.44 -6.01 -13.61
C GLY A 23 9.04 -7.32 -13.08
N THR A 24 10.31 -7.58 -13.43
CA THR A 24 11.01 -8.79 -12.98
C THR A 24 11.17 -8.88 -11.46
N LYS A 25 11.06 -7.78 -10.71
CA LYS A 25 11.06 -7.79 -9.24
C LYS A 25 9.81 -8.45 -8.65
N ALA A 26 8.75 -8.65 -9.43
CA ALA A 26 7.57 -9.39 -9.00
C ALA A 26 7.93 -10.77 -8.43
N LEU A 27 9.00 -11.40 -8.91
CA LEU A 27 9.50 -12.67 -8.39
C LEU A 27 9.89 -12.63 -6.90
N LEU A 28 10.26 -11.46 -6.37
CA LEU A 28 10.58 -11.29 -4.95
C LEU A 28 9.31 -11.21 -4.08
N LEU A 29 8.18 -10.80 -4.67
CA LEU A 29 6.91 -10.71 -3.94
C LEU A 29 6.32 -12.08 -3.62
N LYS A 30 6.74 -13.16 -4.28
CA LYS A 30 6.23 -14.52 -4.00
C LYS A 30 6.43 -14.96 -2.55
N ASP A 31 7.45 -14.41 -1.88
CA ASP A 31 7.79 -14.75 -0.49
C ASP A 31 6.93 -13.94 0.51
N TYR A 32 6.16 -12.96 0.01
CA TYR A 32 5.31 -12.06 0.79
C TYR A 32 3.83 -12.18 0.43
N CYS A 33 3.53 -12.57 -0.82
CA CYS A 33 2.20 -12.69 -1.38
C CYS A 33 2.02 -14.12 -1.87
N ASP A 34 1.10 -14.86 -1.23
CA ASP A 34 0.68 -16.19 -1.66
C ASP A 34 -0.85 -16.24 -1.85
N HIS A 35 -1.40 -17.43 -2.03
CA HIS A 35 -2.84 -17.64 -2.16
C HIS A 35 -3.71 -17.15 -0.98
N THR A 36 -3.11 -16.84 0.18
CA THR A 36 -3.78 -16.29 1.36
C THR A 36 -3.63 -14.78 1.49
N ASP A 37 -2.88 -14.14 0.59
CA ASP A 37 -2.67 -12.70 0.60
C ASP A 37 -4.00 -11.94 0.41
N THR A 38 -4.30 -11.06 1.36
CA THR A 38 -5.56 -10.34 1.42
C THR A 38 -5.41 -8.92 0.90
N PRO A 39 -6.36 -8.43 0.07
CA PRO A 39 -6.42 -7.02 -0.27
C PRO A 39 -6.55 -6.15 0.98
N MET A 40 -6.02 -4.93 0.91
CA MET A 40 -6.28 -3.92 1.94
C MET A 40 -7.76 -3.59 2.02
N GLN A 41 -8.23 -3.28 3.22
CA GLN A 41 -9.63 -2.93 3.49
C GLN A 41 -10.04 -1.65 2.77
N HIS A 42 -9.13 -0.68 2.69
CA HIS A 42 -9.40 0.63 2.10
C HIS A 42 -8.74 0.82 0.71
N HIS A 43 -8.20 -0.25 0.12
CA HIS A 43 -7.73 -0.26 -1.28
C HIS A 43 -7.54 -1.66 -1.88
N SER A 44 -8.44 -2.10 -2.76
CA SER A 44 -8.44 -3.48 -3.28
C SER A 44 -7.27 -3.84 -4.20
N LEU A 45 -6.56 -2.85 -4.77
CA LEU A 45 -5.42 -3.10 -5.68
C LEU A 45 -4.07 -3.24 -4.98
N TYR A 46 -4.01 -2.97 -3.67
CA TYR A 46 -2.85 -3.25 -2.81
C TYR A 46 -3.25 -4.32 -1.80
N SER A 47 -2.30 -5.14 -1.38
CA SER A 47 -2.51 -6.21 -0.41
C SER A 47 -1.58 -6.08 0.78
N LEU A 48 -1.91 -6.77 1.88
CA LEU A 48 -1.04 -6.80 3.06
C LEU A 48 0.35 -7.32 2.72
N GLY A 49 0.45 -8.39 1.95
CA GLY A 49 1.72 -8.96 1.48
C GLY A 49 2.54 -7.97 0.65
N GLU A 50 1.87 -7.19 -0.21
CA GLU A 50 2.54 -6.16 -1.02
C GLU A 50 3.08 -5.02 -0.16
N ILE A 51 2.30 -4.53 0.82
CA ILE A 51 2.78 -3.51 1.76
C ILE A 51 3.94 -4.04 2.61
N ARG A 52 3.88 -5.28 3.08
CA ARG A 52 4.99 -5.96 3.78
C ARG A 52 6.25 -6.03 2.93
N PHE A 53 6.11 -6.37 1.65
CA PHE A 53 7.25 -6.38 0.72
C PHE A 53 7.88 -5.00 0.60
N LEU A 54 7.09 -3.93 0.45
CA LEU A 54 7.62 -2.56 0.37
C LEU A 54 8.40 -2.18 1.64
N ILE A 55 7.89 -2.56 2.81
CA ILE A 55 8.53 -2.28 4.10
C ILE A 55 9.84 -3.05 4.25
N CYS A 56 9.80 -4.37 4.10
CA CYS A 56 10.95 -5.21 4.41
C CYS A 56 11.99 -5.24 3.28
N ALA A 57 11.57 -5.38 2.03
CA ALA A 57 12.47 -5.59 0.90
C ALA A 57 12.93 -4.28 0.24
N GLU A 58 12.05 -3.28 0.16
CA GLU A 58 12.38 -1.97 -0.43
C GLU A 58 12.82 -0.90 0.58
N ARG A 59 12.95 -1.31 1.87
CA ARG A 59 13.46 -0.49 2.99
C ARG A 59 12.71 0.83 3.15
N VAL A 60 11.39 0.77 3.17
CA VAL A 60 10.55 1.91 3.54
C VAL A 60 10.80 2.23 5.01
N GLU A 61 11.18 3.48 5.28
CA GLU A 61 11.39 3.94 6.65
C GLU A 61 10.24 4.80 7.17
N LYS A 62 9.60 5.53 6.26
CA LYS A 62 8.54 6.51 6.55
C LYS A 62 7.26 6.19 5.79
N LEU A 63 6.12 6.57 6.37
CA LEU A 63 4.82 6.35 5.75
C LEU A 63 4.73 7.05 4.38
N LEU A 64 5.31 8.24 4.26
CA LEU A 64 5.45 8.98 3.00
C LEU A 64 6.20 8.20 1.90
N ASP A 65 7.04 7.23 2.24
CA ASP A 65 7.79 6.45 1.26
C ASP A 65 6.85 5.52 0.51
N ILE A 66 5.88 4.94 1.21
CA ILE A 66 4.81 4.15 0.57
C ILE A 66 3.92 5.10 -0.23
N LEU A 67 3.37 6.13 0.40
CA LEU A 67 2.33 6.96 -0.20
C LEU A 67 2.80 7.75 -1.44
N LEU A 68 4.03 8.27 -1.41
CA LEU A 68 4.52 9.21 -2.42
C LEU A 68 5.59 8.63 -3.37
N ARG A 69 6.25 7.51 -3.01
CA ARG A 69 7.45 7.03 -3.74
C ARG A 69 7.38 5.59 -4.23
N ARG A 70 6.78 4.68 -3.46
CA ARG A 70 6.72 3.24 -3.76
C ARG A 70 5.38 2.78 -4.32
N THR A 71 4.36 3.63 -4.21
CA THR A 71 3.04 3.40 -4.78
C THR A 71 2.64 4.54 -5.69
N SER A 72 1.64 4.29 -6.54
CA SER A 72 1.03 5.32 -7.39
C SER A 72 -0.08 6.09 -6.67
N LEU A 73 -0.42 5.75 -5.42
CA LEU A 73 -1.62 6.23 -4.70
C LEU A 73 -1.77 7.75 -4.69
N ALA A 74 -0.67 8.48 -4.49
CA ALA A 74 -0.68 9.93 -4.50
C ALA A 74 -0.92 10.52 -5.90
N ILE A 75 -0.29 9.94 -6.93
CA ILE A 75 -0.38 10.44 -8.31
C ILE A 75 -1.71 10.07 -8.95
N SER A 76 -2.27 8.91 -8.61
CA SER A 76 -3.62 8.49 -9.03
C SER A 76 -4.74 9.23 -8.30
N GLY A 77 -4.42 10.02 -7.26
CA GLY A 77 -5.40 10.76 -6.47
C GLY A 77 -6.23 9.87 -5.54
N GLU A 78 -5.80 8.63 -5.28
CA GLU A 78 -6.55 7.60 -4.56
C GLU A 78 -6.34 7.67 -3.03
N LEU A 79 -5.44 8.53 -2.55
CA LEU A 79 -5.22 8.74 -1.12
C LEU A 79 -6.52 9.12 -0.40
N ASN A 80 -6.87 8.34 0.62
CA ASN A 80 -7.93 8.64 1.57
C ASN A 80 -7.43 8.37 3.00
N LEU A 81 -8.10 8.98 3.99
CA LEU A 81 -7.63 8.92 5.38
C LEU A 81 -7.60 7.48 5.92
N ALA A 82 -8.65 6.70 5.68
CA ALA A 82 -8.76 5.34 6.21
C ALA A 82 -7.66 4.40 5.67
N MET A 83 -7.32 4.54 4.38
CA MET A 83 -6.18 3.84 3.78
C MET A 83 -4.84 4.27 4.37
N ILE A 84 -4.64 5.58 4.60
CA ILE A 84 -3.40 6.08 5.19
C ILE A 84 -3.24 5.52 6.60
N GLU A 85 -4.31 5.52 7.39
CA GLU A 85 -4.35 4.95 8.74
C GLU A 85 -4.10 3.43 8.71
N GLU A 86 -4.67 2.70 7.76
CA GLU A 86 -4.42 1.27 7.57
C GLU A 86 -2.95 0.96 7.26
N ILE A 87 -2.32 1.71 6.34
CA ILE A 87 -0.89 1.52 6.02
C ILE A 87 -0.02 1.87 7.23
N ASN A 88 -0.39 2.91 7.98
CA ASN A 88 0.34 3.29 9.20
C ASN A 88 0.28 2.19 10.26
N GLN A 89 -0.87 1.55 10.46
CA GLN A 89 -1.02 0.39 11.35
C GLN A 89 -0.15 -0.78 10.90
N ILE A 90 -0.19 -1.13 9.60
CA ILE A 90 0.66 -2.20 9.05
C ILE A 90 2.15 -1.88 9.26
N MET A 91 2.57 -0.63 9.04
CA MET A 91 3.95 -0.20 9.30
C MET A 91 4.31 -0.31 10.78
N GLY A 92 3.42 0.12 11.68
CA GLY A 92 3.62 0.03 13.12
C GLY A 92 3.82 -1.40 13.60
N ASP A 93 2.97 -2.31 13.14
CA ASP A 93 3.05 -3.74 13.46
C ASP A 93 4.37 -4.38 12.99
N ILE A 94 4.83 -4.04 11.78
CA ILE A 94 6.05 -4.63 11.20
C ILE A 94 7.32 -4.05 11.81
N LYS A 95 7.29 -2.78 12.23
CA LYS A 95 8.45 -2.06 12.76
C LYS A 95 8.47 -2.00 14.28
N ASP A 96 7.57 -2.72 14.94
CA ASP A 96 7.39 -2.77 16.39
C ASP A 96 7.25 -1.36 17.02
N TRP A 97 6.46 -0.49 16.39
CA TRP A 97 6.18 0.84 16.94
C TRP A 97 5.16 0.74 18.07
N ASP A 98 5.37 1.54 19.12
CA ASP A 98 4.30 1.80 20.07
C ASP A 98 3.26 2.79 19.49
N GLN A 99 2.14 2.94 20.20
CA GLN A 99 1.07 3.82 19.76
C GLN A 99 1.54 5.27 19.60
N GLN A 100 2.43 5.74 20.48
CA GLN A 100 2.93 7.11 20.42
C GLN A 100 3.75 7.35 19.15
N GLN A 101 4.61 6.41 18.78
CA GLN A 101 5.39 6.50 17.55
C GLN A 101 4.51 6.40 16.31
N SER A 102 3.50 5.54 16.33
CA SER A 102 2.50 5.42 15.25
C SER A 102 1.73 6.72 15.05
N ASP A 103 1.27 7.36 16.14
CA ASP A 103 0.55 8.63 16.10
C ASP A 103 1.44 9.77 15.57
N VAL A 104 2.69 9.84 16.02
CA VAL A 104 3.66 10.85 15.57
C VAL A 104 3.95 10.71 14.07
N GLU A 105 4.14 9.48 13.57
CA GLU A 105 4.37 9.27 12.14
C GLU A 105 3.14 9.63 11.29
N LEU A 106 1.94 9.29 11.76
CA LEU A 106 0.69 9.66 11.11
C LEU A 106 0.51 11.18 11.06
N ASP A 107 0.67 11.87 12.18
CA ASP A 107 0.53 13.33 12.27
C ASP A 107 1.56 14.04 11.39
N ASN A 108 2.82 13.61 11.41
CA ASN A 108 3.86 14.15 10.52
C ASN A 108 3.49 13.96 9.04
N THR A 109 2.92 12.81 8.69
CA THR A 109 2.49 12.50 7.33
C THR A 109 1.33 13.40 6.90
N LEU A 110 0.30 13.53 7.74
CA LEU A 110 -0.87 14.37 7.43
C LEU A 110 -0.47 15.85 7.30
N ASN A 111 0.37 16.36 8.21
CA ASN A 111 0.89 17.72 8.14
C ASN A 111 1.69 17.97 6.87
N PHE A 112 2.51 17.00 6.44
CA PHE A 112 3.26 17.08 5.18
C PHE A 112 2.31 17.12 3.98
N LEU A 113 1.30 16.24 3.93
CA LEU A 113 0.32 16.21 2.84
C LEU A 113 -0.48 17.51 2.75
N GLU A 114 -0.89 18.08 3.88
CA GLU A 114 -1.56 19.38 3.92
C GLU A 114 -0.64 20.50 3.40
N THR A 115 0.57 20.59 3.95
CA THR A 115 1.49 21.71 3.66
C THR A 115 2.03 21.66 2.23
N ASN A 116 2.37 20.48 1.72
CA ASN A 116 3.07 20.31 0.45
C ASN A 116 2.14 19.94 -0.71
N HIS A 117 0.96 19.41 -0.43
CA HIS A 117 0.04 18.91 -1.45
C HIS A 117 -1.40 19.47 -1.30
N GLY A 118 -1.69 20.29 -0.29
CA GLY A 118 -3.01 20.86 -0.06
C GLY A 118 -4.06 19.81 0.32
N LEU A 119 -3.63 18.65 0.82
CA LEU A 119 -4.51 17.55 1.21
C LEU A 119 -4.72 17.57 2.72
N ASP A 120 -5.62 18.44 3.17
CA ASP A 120 -6.01 18.49 4.59
C ASP A 120 -6.80 17.24 5.01
N ARG A 121 -6.94 17.04 6.33
CA ARG A 121 -7.61 15.87 6.89
C ARG A 121 -9.07 15.76 6.43
N MET A 122 -9.76 16.89 6.26
CA MET A 122 -11.15 16.90 5.79
C MET A 122 -11.25 16.41 4.34
N THR A 123 -10.35 16.86 3.48
CA THR A 123 -10.23 16.44 2.08
C THR A 123 -9.95 14.95 1.99
N LEU A 124 -8.99 14.45 2.78
CA LEU A 124 -8.66 13.01 2.82
C LEU A 124 -9.78 12.15 3.38
N THR A 125 -10.57 12.67 4.32
CA THR A 125 -11.74 11.97 4.88
C THR A 125 -12.88 11.89 3.86
N ASN A 126 -13.08 12.94 3.07
CA ASN A 126 -14.14 13.00 2.06
C ASN A 126 -13.85 12.14 0.83
N ARG A 127 -12.60 11.71 0.62
CA ARG A 127 -12.24 10.76 -0.43
C ARG A 127 -12.66 9.36 0.01
N THR A 128 -13.64 8.78 -0.67
CA THR A 128 -14.04 7.38 -0.43
C THR A 128 -13.00 6.43 -1.01
N SER A 129 -12.85 5.24 -0.42
CA SER A 129 -11.97 4.18 -0.90
C SER A 129 -12.25 3.87 -2.38
N TYR A 130 -11.26 4.13 -3.24
CA TYR A 130 -11.30 3.74 -4.65
C TYR A 130 -11.25 2.21 -4.72
N GLY A 131 -12.28 1.57 -5.29
CA GLY A 131 -12.32 0.10 -5.36
C GLY A 131 -13.68 -0.55 -5.66
N ALA A 132 -14.79 0.21 -5.71
CA ALA A 132 -16.10 -0.31 -6.13
C ALA A 132 -16.44 0.02 -7.60
N ILE A 133 -15.44 0.22 -8.46
CA ILE A 133 -15.66 0.32 -9.90
C ILE A 133 -15.23 -1.01 -10.52
N GLU A 134 -16.21 -1.90 -10.71
CA GLU A 134 -16.06 -3.01 -11.66
C GLU A 134 -15.67 -2.40 -13.01
N TYR A 135 -14.48 -2.71 -13.50
CA TYR A 135 -14.19 -2.55 -14.91
C TYR A 135 -15.10 -3.54 -15.66
N VAL A 136 -16.16 -3.02 -16.28
CA VAL A 136 -16.95 -3.72 -17.30
C VAL A 136 -16.08 -4.02 -18.51
#